data_AF-A0A9D5UU12-F1
#
_entry.id   AF-A0A9D5UU12-F1
#
_cell.length_a   1.000
_cell.length_b   1.000
_cell.length_c   1.000
_cell.angle_alpha   90.00
_cell.angle_beta   90.00
_cell.angle_gamma   90.00
#
_symmetry.space_group_name_H-M   'P 1'
#
loop_
_entity.id
_entity.type
_entity.pdbx_description
1 polymer ?
#
loop_
_entity_poly.entity_id
_entity_poly.type
_entity_poly.pdbx_seq_one_letter_code
_entity_poly.pdbx_strand_id
1 'polypeptide(L)'
;MHSSPPPAELPVWDLTPIYSDLDDPLLQEDLQWLQSHYPAFSSHFQGKLATRLGDALQEWEAFSERLNRICFYLHLRNATGQELKW
;
A
#
# COMPACT_ATOMS: atom_id res chain seq x y z
N MET A 1 -31.93 -12.83 -27.32
CA MET A 1 -31.59 -12.01 -26.14
C MET A 1 -30.86 -12.92 -25.16
N HIS A 2 -29.54 -12.81 -25.06
CA HIS A 2 -28.79 -13.52 -24.02
C HIS A 2 -28.77 -12.62 -22.78
N SER A 3 -29.51 -13.02 -21.75
CA SER A 3 -29.43 -12.38 -20.43
C SER A 3 -28.04 -12.66 -19.85
N SER A 4 -27.32 -11.62 -19.43
CA SER A 4 -26.10 -11.82 -18.64
C SER A 4 -26.47 -12.50 -17.31
N PRO A 5 -25.63 -13.41 -16.80
CA PRO A 5 -25.83 -13.98 -15.48
C PRO A 5 -25.84 -12.86 -14.43
N PRO A 6 -26.57 -13.05 -13.30
CA PRO A 6 -26.53 -12.10 -12.20
C PRO A 6 -25.08 -11.88 -11.74
N PRO A 7 -24.73 -10.69 -11.24
CA PRO A 7 -23.39 -10.43 -10.72
C PRO A 7 -23.06 -11.50 -9.67
N ALA A 8 -21.93 -12.18 -9.85
CA ALA A 8 -21.43 -13.07 -8.80
C ALA A 8 -21.11 -12.21 -7.57
N GLU A 9 -21.54 -12.66 -6.38
CA GLU A 9 -21.14 -12.03 -5.13
C GLU A 9 -19.60 -12.04 -5.03
N LEU A 10 -19.02 -10.88 -4.73
CA LEU A 10 -17.57 -10.77 -4.55
C LEU A 10 -17.14 -11.56 -3.31
N PRO A 11 -15.97 -12.23 -3.35
CA PRO A 11 -15.46 -12.91 -2.16
C PRO A 11 -15.19 -11.91 -1.04
N VAL A 12 -15.54 -12.29 0.19
CA VAL A 12 -15.15 -11.56 1.41
C VAL A 12 -13.73 -11.99 1.77
N TRP A 13 -12.78 -11.06 1.66
CA TRP A 13 -11.39 -11.28 2.02
C TRP A 13 -11.19 -11.02 3.52
N ASP A 14 -10.50 -11.92 4.21
CA ASP A 14 -9.96 -11.65 5.54
C ASP A 14 -8.70 -10.79 5.40
N LEU A 15 -8.80 -9.52 5.78
CA LEU A 15 -7.72 -8.54 5.66
C LEU A 15 -6.92 -8.37 6.96
N THR A 16 -7.31 -9.04 8.04
CA THR A 16 -6.61 -8.97 9.33
C THR A 16 -5.13 -9.36 9.28
N PRO A 17 -4.65 -10.21 8.34
CA PRO A 17 -3.21 -10.45 8.19
C PRO A 17 -2.44 -9.26 7.61
N ILE A 18 -3.11 -8.29 7.00
CA ILE A 18 -2.50 -7.08 6.45
C ILE A 18 -2.57 -5.95 7.49
N TYR A 19 -3.80 -5.57 7.87
CA TYR A 19 -4.11 -4.66 8.98
C TYR A 19 -5.47 -5.04 9.56
N SER A 20 -5.61 -4.90 10.87
CA SER A 20 -6.83 -5.22 11.63
C SER A 20 -8.00 -4.32 11.20
N ASP A 21 -7.76 -3.02 11.11
CA ASP A 21 -8.70 -1.98 10.65
C ASP A 21 -7.95 -0.69 10.25
N LEU A 22 -8.64 0.47 10.18
CA LEU A 22 -7.99 1.77 9.84
C LEU A 22 -7.23 2.39 11.04
N ASP A 23 -7.50 1.92 12.24
CA ASP A 23 -6.87 2.35 13.49
C ASP A 23 -5.72 1.40 13.89
N ASP A 24 -5.39 0.42 13.04
CA ASP A 24 -4.27 -0.50 13.27
C ASP A 24 -2.97 0.30 13.46
N PRO A 25 -2.24 0.12 14.58
CA PRO A 25 -1.02 0.86 14.86
C PRO A 25 0.05 0.64 13.79
N LEU A 26 0.09 -0.53 13.14
CA LEU A 26 1.04 -0.82 12.05
C LEU A 26 0.72 0.02 10.81
N LEU A 27 -0.56 0.27 10.51
CA LEU A 27 -0.96 1.15 9.42
C LEU A 27 -0.50 2.59 9.69
N GLN A 28 -0.67 3.08 10.92
CA GLN A 28 -0.15 4.40 11.28
C GLN A 28 1.38 4.47 11.20
N GLU A 29 2.08 3.44 11.67
CA GLU A 29 3.54 3.36 11.57
C GLU A 29 4.01 3.43 10.12
N ASP A 30 3.42 2.62 9.24
CA ASP A 30 3.77 2.61 7.81
C ASP A 30 3.52 3.98 7.16
N LEU A 31 2.40 4.63 7.46
CA LEU A 31 2.09 5.96 6.93
C LEU A 31 3.10 7.00 7.40
N GLN A 32 3.45 7.02 8.69
CA GLN A 32 4.47 7.92 9.25
C GLN A 32 5.86 7.64 8.66
N TRP A 33 6.20 6.37 8.47
CA TRP A 33 7.45 5.97 7.84
C TRP A 33 7.51 6.46 6.39
N LEU A 34 6.45 6.28 5.60
CA LEU A 34 6.40 6.74 4.21
C LEU A 34 6.51 8.28 4.10
N GLN A 35 5.80 9.00 4.96
CA GLN A 35 5.83 10.48 4.99
C GLN A 35 7.23 11.02 5.28
N SER A 36 7.98 10.39 6.19
CA SER A 36 9.34 10.80 6.51
C SER A 36 10.38 10.33 5.49
N HIS A 37 10.21 9.14 4.92
CA HIS A 37 11.18 8.55 4.00
C HIS A 37 11.14 9.13 2.60
N TYR A 38 9.96 9.53 2.11
CA TYR A 38 9.83 10.10 0.77
C TYR A 38 10.77 11.30 0.50
N PRO A 39 10.79 12.37 1.33
CA PRO A 39 11.73 13.48 1.13
C PRO A 39 13.19 13.08 1.40
N ALA A 40 13.44 12.17 2.35
CA ALA A 40 14.79 11.72 2.67
C ALA A 40 15.45 10.97 1.50
N PHE A 41 14.69 10.11 0.80
CA PHE A 41 15.17 9.36 -0.35
C PHE A 41 15.74 10.29 -1.44
N SER A 42 14.99 11.33 -1.80
CA SER A 42 15.43 12.31 -2.79
C SER A 42 16.73 13.00 -2.34
N SER A 43 16.77 13.47 -1.09
CA SER A 43 17.96 14.12 -0.51
C SER A 43 19.19 13.20 -0.52
N HIS A 44 18.99 11.90 -0.28
CA HIS A 44 20.07 10.92 -0.21
C HIS A 44 20.65 10.55 -1.57
N PHE A 45 19.82 10.44 -2.62
CA PHE A 45 20.22 9.82 -3.89
C PHE A 45 20.21 10.73 -5.12
N GLN A 46 19.59 11.91 -5.07
CA GLN A 46 19.57 12.83 -6.20
C GLN A 46 21.00 13.16 -6.67
N GLY A 47 21.27 12.91 -7.95
CA GLY A 47 22.58 13.13 -8.57
C GLY A 47 23.68 12.11 -8.19
N LYS A 48 23.36 11.09 -7.37
CA LYS A 48 24.34 10.11 -6.84
C LYS A 48 24.12 8.68 -7.33
N LEU A 49 23.14 8.45 -8.20
CA LEU A 49 22.76 7.11 -8.65
C LEU A 49 23.86 6.38 -9.42
N ALA A 50 24.78 7.08 -10.09
CA ALA A 50 25.88 6.44 -10.82
C ALA A 50 26.79 5.59 -9.93
N THR A 51 26.88 5.90 -8.63
CA THR A 51 27.71 5.17 -7.67
C THR A 51 26.92 4.54 -6.53
N ARG A 52 25.66 4.94 -6.33
CA ARG A 52 24.81 4.49 -5.22
C ARG A 52 23.51 3.82 -5.65
N LEU A 53 23.44 3.29 -6.88
CA LEU A 53 22.22 2.66 -7.38
C LEU A 53 21.76 1.49 -6.51
N GLY A 54 22.68 0.64 -6.02
CA GLY A 54 22.34 -0.50 -5.16
C GLY A 54 21.63 -0.06 -3.87
N ASP A 55 22.22 0.88 -3.14
CA ASP A 55 21.61 1.49 -1.94
C ASP A 55 20.24 2.08 -2.25
N ALA A 56 20.12 2.82 -3.36
CA ALA A 56 18.86 3.46 -3.76
C ALA A 56 17.78 2.42 -4.09
N LEU A 57 18.13 1.32 -4.74
CA LEU A 57 17.19 0.24 -5.02
C LEU A 57 16.72 -0.44 -3.74
N GLN A 58 17.63 -0.70 -2.80
CA GLN A 58 17.26 -1.31 -1.52
C GLN A 58 16.31 -0.41 -0.70
N GLU A 59 16.58 0.89 -0.63
CA GLU A 59 15.68 1.84 0.04
C GLU A 59 14.33 1.95 -0.70
N TRP A 60 14.35 1.94 -2.04
CA TRP A 60 13.14 1.97 -2.85
C TRP A 60 12.29 0.71 -2.66
N GLU A 61 12.91 -0.47 -2.59
CA GLU A 61 12.20 -1.73 -2.35
C GLU A 61 11.45 -1.68 -1.02
N ALA A 62 12.13 -1.28 0.06
CA ALA A 62 11.51 -1.12 1.38
C ALA A 62 10.37 -0.08 1.39
N PHE A 63 10.51 1.00 0.60
CA PHE A 63 9.45 1.98 0.43
C PHE A 63 8.25 1.41 -0.33
N SER A 64 8.51 0.75 -1.46
CA SER A 64 7.49 0.19 -2.33
C SER A 64 6.71 -0.94 -1.66
N GLU A 65 7.36 -1.76 -0.84
CA GLU A 65 6.72 -2.85 -0.11
C GLU A 65 5.66 -2.32 0.86
N ARG A 66 6.01 -1.32 1.68
CA ARG A 66 5.07 -0.67 2.61
C ARG A 66 3.94 0.03 1.87
N LEU A 67 4.28 0.81 0.84
CA LEU A 67 3.26 1.53 0.05
C LEU A 67 2.29 0.55 -0.62
N ASN A 68 2.80 -0.52 -1.22
CA ASN A 68 1.97 -1.53 -1.87
C ASN A 68 1.08 -2.25 -0.86
N ARG A 69 1.58 -2.59 0.33
CA ARG A 69 0.78 -3.18 1.41
C ARG A 69 -0.43 -2.31 1.76
N ILE A 70 -0.23 -1.01 1.96
CA ILE A 70 -1.31 -0.05 2.24
C ILE A 70 -2.29 0.03 1.07
N CYS A 71 -1.79 0.20 -0.16
CA CYS A 71 -2.62 0.29 -1.35
C CYS A 71 -3.48 -0.95 -1.56
N PHE A 72 -2.91 -2.15 -1.41
CA PHE A 72 -3.65 -3.41 -1.52
C PHE A 72 -4.73 -3.54 -0.46
N TYR A 73 -4.42 -3.20 0.80
CA TYR A 73 -5.41 -3.19 1.87
C TYR A 73 -6.61 -2.29 1.55
N LEU A 74 -6.35 -1.02 1.23
CA LEU A 74 -7.40 -0.05 0.93
C LEU A 74 -8.21 -0.44 -0.30
N HIS A 75 -7.56 -0.98 -1.33
CA HIS A 75 -8.22 -1.45 -2.54
C HIS A 75 -9.18 -2.62 -2.25
N LEU A 76 -8.71 -3.66 -1.54
CA LEU A 76 -9.52 -4.83 -1.21
C LEU A 76 -10.65 -4.49 -0.24
N ARG A 77 -10.39 -3.63 0.75
CA ARG A 77 -11.41 -3.11 1.65
C ARG A 77 -12.52 -2.37 0.91
N ASN A 78 -12.15 -1.48 -0.02
CA ASN A 78 -13.12 -0.77 -0.85
C ASN A 78 -13.90 -1.72 -1.80
N ALA A 79 -13.22 -2.69 -2.41
CA ALA A 79 -13.84 -3.64 -3.33
C ALA A 79 -14.85 -4.57 -2.64
N THR A 80 -14.68 -4.87 -1.35
CA THR A 80 -15.55 -5.75 -0.56
C THR A 80 -16.73 -5.03 0.10
N GLY A 81 -16.91 -3.72 -0.14
CA GLY A 81 -18.02 -2.95 0.45
C GLY A 81 -17.84 -2.64 1.94
N GLN A 82 -16.63 -2.81 2.48
CA GLN A 82 -16.26 -2.32 3.82
C GLN A 82 -16.01 -0.80 3.71
N GLU A 83 -17.09 -0.04 3.55
CA GLU A 83 -17.09 1.39 3.20
C GLU A 83 -16.04 2.22 3.96
N LEU A 84 -15.27 3.01 3.20
CA LEU A 84 -14.57 4.21 3.67
C LEU A 84 -15.62 5.31 3.82
N LYS A 85 -16.11 5.54 5.04
CA LYS A 85 -16.87 6.75 5.36
C LYS A 85 -15.88 7.88 5.59
N TRP A 86 -15.82 8.82 4.65
CA TRP A 86 -15.16 10.12 4.81
C TRP A 86 -16.09 11.10 5.54
#